data_AF-A0A849YQR5-F1
#
_entry.id   AF-A0A849YQR5-F1
#
_cell.length_a   1.000
_cell.length_b   1.000
_cell.length_c   1.000
_cell.angle_alpha   90.00
_cell.angle_beta   90.00
_cell.angle_gamma   90.00
#
_symmetry.space_group_name_H-M   'P 1'
#
loop_
_entity.id
_entity.type
_entity.pdbx_description
1 polymer ?
#
loop_
_entity_poly.entity_id
_entity_poly.type
_entity_poly.pdbx_seq_one_letter_code
_entity_poly.pdbx_strand_id
1 'polypeptide(L)'
;MKLQAITNDTLRILDAGGYDRDGHRVEIGAAVERACARTRAHSPAEVAATVQRVAATQGTSRGEVVVTAESTTACARRLVAEGARVACLNFASAKNPGGGFLGSARAQEEQVCRASALYPTLRTQRVYYDENRAGSDARYTDWAITSPDVPVFRDDAMKLLPSPFEASFVTMPA
;
A
#
# COMPACT_ATOMS: atom_id res chain seq x y z
N MET A 1 3.59 -13.22 -17.94
CA MET A 1 3.05 -11.98 -18.55
C MET A 1 4.07 -10.87 -18.42
N LYS A 2 4.22 -9.96 -19.41
CA LYS A 2 5.13 -8.82 -19.28
C LYS A 2 4.61 -7.87 -18.19
N LEU A 3 5.48 -7.39 -17.30
CA LEU A 3 5.09 -6.52 -16.18
C LEU A 3 4.28 -5.30 -16.63
N GLN A 4 4.69 -4.64 -17.72
CA GLN A 4 3.95 -3.51 -18.27
C GLN A 4 2.48 -3.82 -18.60
N ALA A 5 2.18 -5.06 -19.05
CA ALA A 5 0.80 -5.47 -19.28
C ALA A 5 0.01 -5.58 -17.96
N ILE A 6 0.63 -6.09 -16.88
CA ILE A 6 0.03 -6.13 -15.54
C ILE A 6 -0.25 -4.71 -15.02
N THR A 7 0.71 -3.78 -15.19
CA THR A 7 0.54 -2.38 -14.82
C THR A 7 -0.65 -1.78 -15.54
N ASN A 8 -0.69 -1.90 -16.88
CA ASN A 8 -1.76 -1.32 -17.69
C ASN A 8 -3.12 -1.94 -17.34
N ASP A 9 -3.16 -3.24 -17.12
CA ASP A 9 -4.37 -3.93 -16.67
C ASP A 9 -4.84 -3.44 -15.31
N THR A 10 -3.93 -3.28 -14.35
CA THR A 10 -4.23 -2.71 -13.02
C THR A 10 -4.79 -1.29 -13.12
N LEU A 11 -4.21 -0.43 -13.97
CA LEU A 11 -4.72 0.92 -14.19
C LEU A 11 -6.13 0.91 -14.80
N ARG A 12 -6.41 0.03 -15.77
CA ARG A 12 -7.76 -0.12 -16.34
C ARG A 12 -8.77 -0.58 -15.30
N ILE A 13 -8.39 -1.50 -14.42
CA ILE A 13 -9.26 -1.99 -13.35
C ILE A 13 -9.60 -0.87 -12.36
N LEU A 14 -8.60 -0.06 -11.99
CA LEU A 14 -8.80 1.08 -11.10
C LEU A 14 -9.70 2.14 -11.73
N ASP A 15 -9.54 2.41 -13.03
CA ASP A 15 -10.38 3.34 -13.79
C ASP A 15 -11.83 2.84 -13.95
N ALA A 16 -11.99 1.54 -14.24
CA ALA A 16 -13.29 0.90 -14.38
C ALA A 16 -13.98 0.56 -13.04
N GLY A 17 -13.32 0.79 -11.90
CA GLY A 17 -13.83 0.47 -10.57
C GLY A 17 -13.99 -1.02 -10.27
N GLY A 18 -13.42 -1.93 -11.07
CA GLY A 18 -13.63 -3.37 -10.92
C GLY A 18 -13.02 -4.21 -12.04
N TYR A 19 -13.19 -5.53 -11.96
CA TYR A 19 -12.71 -6.50 -12.94
C TYR A 19 -13.60 -7.74 -13.03
N ASP A 20 -13.54 -8.45 -14.15
CA ASP A 20 -14.29 -9.71 -14.31
C ASP A 20 -13.44 -10.90 -13.88
N ARG A 21 -14.05 -11.80 -13.09
CA ARG A 21 -13.42 -13.03 -12.63
C ARG A 21 -14.48 -14.13 -12.51
N ASP A 22 -14.21 -15.28 -13.13
CA ASP A 22 -15.10 -16.45 -13.10
C ASP A 22 -16.55 -16.15 -13.54
N GLY A 23 -16.71 -15.25 -14.53
CA GLY A 23 -18.02 -14.86 -15.05
C GLY A 23 -18.78 -13.83 -14.21
N HIS A 24 -18.16 -13.32 -13.14
CA HIS A 24 -18.73 -12.32 -12.26
C HIS A 24 -17.91 -11.04 -12.26
N ARG A 25 -18.60 -9.90 -12.15
CA ARG A 25 -17.96 -8.60 -11.95
C ARG A 25 -17.62 -8.44 -10.46
N VAL A 26 -16.34 -8.19 -10.18
CA VAL A 26 -15.83 -7.84 -8.86
C VAL A 26 -15.70 -6.32 -8.77
N GLU A 27 -16.50 -5.70 -7.90
CA GLU A 27 -16.52 -4.25 -7.68
C GLU A 27 -15.51 -3.85 -6.59
N ILE A 28 -14.67 -2.86 -6.89
CA ILE A 28 -13.73 -2.26 -5.94
C ILE A 28 -13.83 -0.73 -5.87
N GLY A 29 -14.56 -0.08 -6.79
CA GLY A 29 -14.56 1.38 -6.96
C GLY A 29 -14.87 2.15 -5.68
N ALA A 30 -15.96 1.78 -5.01
CA ALA A 30 -16.33 2.41 -3.73
C ALA A 30 -15.27 2.19 -2.63
N ALA A 31 -14.58 1.05 -2.62
CA ALA A 31 -13.48 0.80 -1.68
C ALA A 31 -12.25 1.66 -2.01
N VAL A 32 -11.92 1.81 -3.29
CA VAL A 32 -10.84 2.69 -3.77
C VAL A 32 -11.12 4.14 -3.38
N GLU A 33 -12.34 4.63 -3.60
CA GLU A 33 -12.74 6.00 -3.23
C GLU A 33 -12.62 6.24 -1.72
N ARG A 34 -13.11 5.30 -0.89
CA ARG A 34 -12.98 5.37 0.56
C ARG A 34 -11.52 5.40 1.01
N ALA A 35 -10.67 4.53 0.44
CA ALA A 35 -9.25 4.48 0.75
C ALA A 35 -8.58 5.82 0.42
N CYS A 36 -8.79 6.33 -0.80
CA CYS A 36 -8.26 7.63 -1.23
C CYS A 36 -8.70 8.79 -0.34
N ALA A 37 -9.98 8.84 0.05
CA ALA A 37 -10.55 9.90 0.88
C ALA A 37 -10.01 9.89 2.32
N ARG A 38 -9.59 8.71 2.81
CA ARG A 38 -9.05 8.54 4.16
C ARG A 38 -7.53 8.55 4.24
N THR A 39 -6.85 8.51 3.09
CA THR A 39 -5.40 8.61 3.03
C THR A 39 -4.92 9.98 3.51
N ARG A 40 -3.85 9.99 4.31
CA ARG A 40 -3.23 11.20 4.86
C ARG A 40 -1.72 11.08 4.89
N ALA A 41 -1.05 12.14 4.47
CA ALA A 41 0.35 12.38 4.78
C ALA A 41 0.49 12.92 6.21
N HIS A 42 1.57 12.53 6.88
CA HIS A 42 1.95 12.96 8.21
C HIS A 42 3.35 13.55 8.13
N SER A 43 3.50 14.78 8.63
CA SER A 43 4.78 15.46 8.74
C SER A 43 5.70 14.77 9.75
N PRO A 44 7.04 14.99 9.66
CA PRO A 44 8.00 14.49 10.63
C PRO A 44 7.62 14.80 12.09
N ALA A 45 7.07 15.99 12.35
CA ALA A 45 6.63 16.39 13.69
C ALA A 45 5.43 15.56 14.17
N GLU A 46 4.44 15.29 13.31
CA GLU A 46 3.28 14.44 13.64
C GLU A 46 3.67 12.98 13.86
N VAL A 47 4.62 12.48 13.07
CA VAL A 47 5.20 11.14 13.24
C VAL A 47 5.92 11.05 14.58
N ALA A 48 6.82 11.99 14.88
CA ALA A 48 7.54 12.04 16.15
C ALA A 48 6.59 12.12 17.36
N ALA A 49 5.58 12.98 17.30
CA ALA A 49 4.55 13.07 18.34
C ALA A 49 3.78 11.76 18.52
N THR A 50 3.54 11.03 17.43
CA THR A 50 2.88 9.72 17.49
C THR A 50 3.76 8.65 18.12
N VAL A 51 5.05 8.59 17.76
CA VAL A 51 6.01 7.69 18.39
C VAL A 51 6.11 7.95 19.89
N GLN A 52 6.20 9.21 20.31
CA GLN A 52 6.24 9.58 21.73
C GLN A 52 4.98 9.11 22.47
N ARG A 53 3.79 9.31 21.87
CA ARG A 53 2.52 8.87 22.45
C ARG A 53 2.44 7.36 22.62
N VAL A 54 2.89 6.60 21.61
CA VAL A 54 2.90 5.13 21.66
C VAL A 54 3.94 4.62 22.66
N ALA A 55 5.13 5.22 22.70
CA ALA A 55 6.17 4.84 23.67
C ALA A 55 5.75 5.08 25.13
N ALA A 56 4.89 6.07 25.38
CA ALA A 56 4.31 6.32 26.69
C ALA A 56 3.22 5.32 27.09
N THR A 57 2.67 4.54 26.15
CA THR A 57 1.72 3.47 26.47
C THR A 57 2.45 2.22 26.94
N GLN A 58 2.13 1.73 28.14
CA GLN A 58 2.56 0.40 28.57
C GLN A 58 1.66 -0.64 27.89
N GLY A 59 2.20 -1.32 26.88
CA GLY A 59 1.50 -2.43 26.23
C GLY A 59 1.24 -3.56 27.24
N THR A 60 -0.01 -3.96 27.40
CA THR A 60 -0.41 -5.06 28.30
C THR A 60 -0.38 -6.42 27.61
N SER A 61 -0.19 -6.47 26.29
CA SER A 61 -0.15 -7.69 25.49
C SER A 61 1.24 -7.93 24.90
N ARG A 62 1.73 -9.17 24.98
CA ARG A 62 2.94 -9.61 24.29
C ARG A 62 2.59 -9.88 22.83
N GLY A 63 3.19 -9.13 21.90
CA GLY A 63 3.07 -9.41 20.47
C GLY A 63 3.82 -10.69 20.08
N GLU A 64 3.31 -11.40 19.08
CA GLU A 64 4.03 -12.51 18.44
C GLU A 64 4.87 -11.97 17.27
N VAL A 65 6.10 -12.46 17.14
CA VAL A 65 6.98 -12.13 16.01
C VAL A 65 7.23 -13.40 15.23
N VAL A 66 6.78 -13.40 13.97
CA VAL A 66 6.93 -14.53 13.05
C VAL A 66 7.67 -14.04 11.82
N VAL A 67 8.68 -14.81 11.38
CA VAL A 67 9.45 -14.54 10.16
C VAL A 67 9.08 -15.58 9.12
N THR A 68 8.61 -15.14 7.96
CA THR A 68 8.19 -16.01 6.85
C THR A 68 8.84 -15.56 5.53
N ALA A 69 8.79 -16.43 4.52
CA ALA A 69 9.23 -16.11 3.16
C ALA A 69 8.07 -15.59 2.27
N GLU A 70 6.99 -15.11 2.89
CA GLU A 70 5.81 -14.60 2.17
C GLU A 70 6.07 -13.20 1.59
N SER A 71 5.39 -12.88 0.47
CA SER A 71 5.26 -11.48 0.07
C SER A 71 4.42 -10.71 1.08
N THR A 72 4.53 -9.38 1.08
CA THR A 72 3.71 -8.51 1.93
C THR A 72 2.20 -8.76 1.73
N THR A 73 1.75 -8.88 0.47
CA THR A 73 0.33 -9.11 0.15
C THR A 73 -0.13 -10.53 0.45
N ALA A 74 0.73 -11.54 0.35
CA ALA A 74 0.40 -12.91 0.72
C ALA A 74 0.21 -13.05 2.24
N CYS A 75 1.14 -12.50 3.04
CA CYS A 75 1.02 -12.47 4.49
C CYS A 75 -0.21 -11.69 4.93
N ALA A 76 -0.45 -10.51 4.33
CA ALA A 76 -1.64 -9.72 4.62
C ALA A 76 -2.94 -10.49 4.32
N ARG A 77 -3.02 -11.17 3.18
CA ARG A 77 -4.18 -11.97 2.81
C ARG A 77 -4.46 -13.08 3.82
N ARG A 78 -3.41 -13.80 4.25
CA ARG A 78 -3.52 -14.88 5.25
C ARG A 78 -4.04 -14.33 6.59
N LEU A 79 -3.43 -13.27 7.10
CA LEU A 79 -3.83 -12.64 8.37
C LEU A 79 -5.25 -12.05 8.32
N VAL A 80 -5.65 -11.44 7.20
CA VAL A 80 -7.03 -10.96 7.02
C VAL A 80 -8.02 -12.13 7.01
N ALA A 81 -7.68 -13.25 6.38
CA ALA A 81 -8.51 -14.45 6.41
C ALA A 81 -8.64 -15.06 7.82
N GLU A 82 -7.64 -14.85 8.69
CA GLU A 82 -7.67 -15.20 10.11
C GLU A 82 -8.47 -14.17 10.97
N GLY A 83 -9.02 -13.12 10.34
CA GLY A 83 -9.83 -12.09 11.02
C GLY A 83 -9.02 -10.91 11.58
N ALA A 84 -7.72 -10.82 11.26
CA ALA A 84 -6.88 -9.73 11.73
C ALA A 84 -7.13 -8.42 10.97
N ARG A 85 -6.98 -7.28 11.66
CA ARG A 85 -6.85 -5.97 11.04
C ARG A 85 -5.38 -5.74 10.70
N VAL A 86 -5.05 -5.72 9.40
CA VAL A 86 -3.66 -5.72 8.94
C VAL A 86 -3.22 -4.32 8.51
N ALA A 87 -2.03 -3.93 8.97
CA ALA A 87 -1.26 -2.83 8.42
C ALA A 87 0.06 -3.35 7.84
N CYS A 88 0.41 -2.91 6.64
CA CYS A 88 1.60 -3.29 5.91
C CYS A 88 2.54 -2.09 5.75
N LEU A 89 3.83 -2.27 5.97
CA LEU A 89 4.84 -1.28 5.59
C LEU A 89 5.09 -1.38 4.07
N ASN A 90 4.92 -0.28 3.35
CA ASN A 90 5.35 -0.10 1.97
C ASN A 90 6.76 0.49 1.95
N PHE A 91 7.71 -0.20 1.31
CA PHE A 91 9.11 0.23 1.19
C PHE A 91 9.22 1.28 0.10
N ALA A 92 8.89 2.51 0.46
CA ALA A 92 8.48 3.51 -0.49
C ALA A 92 9.64 4.18 -1.22
N SER A 93 9.42 4.52 -2.49
CA SER A 93 10.16 5.59 -3.13
C SER A 93 9.80 6.92 -2.49
N ALA A 94 10.83 7.62 -1.98
CA ALA A 94 10.68 8.98 -1.46
C ALA A 94 10.15 9.97 -2.50
N LYS A 95 10.33 9.69 -3.80
CA LYS A 95 10.12 10.67 -4.88
C LYS A 95 8.97 10.30 -5.81
N ASN A 96 8.67 9.03 -6.02
CA ASN A 96 7.69 8.63 -7.03
C ASN A 96 6.60 7.76 -6.41
N PRO A 97 5.32 8.12 -6.53
CA PRO A 97 4.24 7.27 -6.02
C PRO A 97 4.25 5.92 -6.73
N GLY A 98 4.42 4.84 -5.97
CA GLY A 98 4.56 3.49 -6.50
C GLY A 98 5.93 3.22 -7.13
N GLY A 99 6.94 4.06 -6.89
CA GLY A 99 8.29 3.87 -7.40
C GLY A 99 8.33 3.72 -8.92
N GLY A 100 8.90 2.61 -9.40
CA GLY A 100 8.96 2.25 -10.82
C GLY A 100 7.75 1.47 -11.33
N PHE A 101 6.60 1.50 -10.64
CA PHE A 101 5.39 0.71 -10.94
C PHE A 101 4.92 0.84 -12.40
N LEU A 102 4.97 2.07 -12.93
CA LEU A 102 4.59 2.36 -14.32
C LEU A 102 5.55 1.75 -15.36
N GLY A 103 6.78 1.45 -14.95
CA GLY A 103 7.78 0.77 -15.76
C GLY A 103 7.81 -0.73 -15.54
N SER A 104 9.01 -1.31 -15.69
CA SER A 104 9.30 -2.74 -15.52
C SER A 104 10.01 -3.07 -14.21
N ALA A 105 10.08 -2.11 -13.28
CA ALA A 105 10.76 -2.29 -12.00
C ALA A 105 10.11 -3.40 -11.16
N ARG A 106 10.97 -4.03 -10.36
CA ARG A 106 10.65 -5.15 -9.48
C ARG A 106 11.23 -4.88 -8.10
N ALA A 107 10.45 -4.24 -7.24
CA ALA A 107 10.65 -4.26 -5.81
C ALA A 107 9.28 -4.41 -5.11
N GLN A 108 9.29 -4.34 -3.78
CA GLN A 108 8.10 -4.56 -2.97
C GLN A 108 7.01 -3.52 -3.26
N GLU A 109 7.36 -2.24 -3.35
CA GLU A 109 6.40 -1.17 -3.66
C GLU A 109 5.71 -1.39 -5.01
N GLU A 110 6.47 -1.74 -6.06
CA GLU A 110 5.88 -2.00 -7.38
C GLU A 110 4.99 -3.23 -7.39
N GLN A 111 5.34 -4.28 -6.64
CA GLN A 111 4.50 -5.47 -6.51
C GLN A 111 3.18 -5.14 -5.80
N VAL A 112 3.24 -4.40 -4.69
CA VAL A 112 2.04 -3.96 -3.98
C VAL A 112 1.17 -3.07 -4.87
N CYS A 113 1.76 -2.13 -5.62
CA CYS A 113 1.00 -1.28 -6.54
C CYS A 113 0.39 -2.05 -7.72
N ARG A 114 1.00 -3.15 -8.18
CA ARG A 114 0.40 -4.04 -9.19
C ARG A 114 -0.74 -4.88 -8.62
N ALA A 115 -0.67 -5.23 -7.34
CA ALA A 115 -1.64 -6.12 -6.72
C ALA A 115 -2.84 -5.41 -6.07
N SER A 116 -2.80 -4.08 -5.93
CA SER A 116 -3.74 -3.32 -5.11
C SER A 116 -4.09 -1.94 -5.67
N ALA A 117 -4.97 -1.23 -4.96
CA ALA A 117 -5.26 0.17 -5.18
C ALA A 117 -4.34 1.14 -4.40
N LEU A 118 -3.13 0.72 -4.01
CA LEU A 118 -2.22 1.60 -3.28
C LEU A 118 -1.84 2.83 -4.13
N TYR A 119 -1.53 2.64 -5.42
CA TYR A 119 -1.09 3.72 -6.31
C TYR A 119 -2.00 4.98 -6.32
N PRO A 120 -3.32 4.89 -6.53
CA PRO A 120 -4.18 6.07 -6.50
C PRO A 120 -4.19 6.75 -5.13
N THR A 121 -4.09 6.00 -4.03
CA THR A 121 -4.03 6.58 -2.67
C THR A 121 -2.77 7.42 -2.48
N LEU A 122 -1.61 6.94 -2.97
CA LEU A 122 -0.34 7.66 -2.89
C LEU A 122 -0.40 8.97 -3.67
N ARG A 123 -1.06 8.97 -4.83
CA ARG A 123 -1.18 10.19 -5.67
C ARG A 123 -1.97 11.32 -5.02
N THR A 124 -2.81 11.04 -4.02
CA THR A 124 -3.53 12.11 -3.30
C THR A 124 -2.62 12.89 -2.36
N GLN A 125 -1.44 12.37 -2.03
CA GLN A 125 -0.54 12.93 -1.02
C GLN A 125 0.75 13.52 -1.61
N ARG A 126 0.62 14.53 -2.48
CA ARG A 126 1.77 15.15 -3.17
C ARG A 126 2.82 15.74 -2.23
N VAL A 127 2.40 16.30 -1.09
CA VAL A 127 3.28 16.94 -0.11
C VAL A 127 4.43 16.04 0.33
N TYR A 128 4.18 14.76 0.58
CA TYR A 128 5.21 13.77 0.93
C TYR A 128 6.33 13.72 -0.13
N TYR A 129 5.96 13.70 -1.42
CA TYR A 129 6.93 13.56 -2.50
C TYR A 129 7.64 14.87 -2.83
N ASP A 130 6.93 15.99 -2.66
CA ASP A 130 7.48 17.32 -2.95
C ASP A 130 8.52 17.73 -1.89
N GLU A 131 8.24 17.46 -0.61
CA GLU A 131 9.19 17.68 0.50
C GLU A 131 10.47 16.82 0.32
N ASN A 132 10.31 15.54 -0.03
CA ASN A 132 11.45 14.65 -0.31
C ASN A 132 12.23 15.01 -1.58
N ARG A 133 11.61 15.70 -2.55
CA ARG A 133 12.31 16.22 -3.75
C ARG A 133 13.05 17.52 -3.46
N ALA A 134 12.54 18.35 -2.56
CA ALA A 134 13.18 19.60 -2.17
C ALA A 134 14.49 19.37 -1.40
N GLY A 135 14.56 18.27 -0.63
CA GLY A 135 15.79 17.82 0.02
C GLY A 135 16.79 17.22 -0.96
N SER A 136 18.08 17.55 -0.79
CA SER A 136 19.19 16.90 -1.50
C SER A 136 19.81 15.72 -0.73
N ASP A 137 19.36 15.49 0.50
CA ASP A 137 19.86 14.43 1.37
C ASP A 137 19.32 13.05 0.94
N ALA A 138 20.23 12.10 0.79
CA ALA A 138 19.90 10.72 0.43
C ALA A 138 19.16 9.96 1.55
N ARG A 139 19.15 10.50 2.78
CA ARG A 139 18.37 9.97 3.93
C ARG A 139 16.88 10.30 3.85
N TYR A 140 16.47 11.17 2.90
CA TYR A 140 15.09 11.62 2.78
C TYR A 140 14.55 12.22 4.09
N THR A 141 13.24 12.17 4.29
CA THR A 141 12.56 12.77 5.44
C THR A 141 11.69 11.73 6.15
N ASP A 142 11.37 11.98 7.42
CA ASP A 142 10.44 11.16 8.21
C ASP A 142 8.96 11.42 7.87
N TRP A 143 8.66 11.97 6.70
CA TRP A 143 7.29 12.03 6.21
C TRP A 143 6.75 10.60 6.03
N ALA A 144 5.47 10.41 6.34
CA ALA A 144 4.79 9.13 6.17
C ALA A 144 3.43 9.32 5.50
N ILE A 145 2.94 8.31 4.78
CA ILE A 145 1.54 8.28 4.30
C ILE A 145 0.85 7.07 4.93
N THR A 146 -0.34 7.28 5.50
CA THR A 146 -1.24 6.18 5.90
C THR A 146 -2.36 6.07 4.89
N SER A 147 -2.51 4.90 4.28
CA SER A 147 -3.61 4.56 3.37
C SER A 147 -4.43 3.41 3.97
N PRO A 148 -5.55 3.70 4.65
CA PRO A 148 -6.36 2.67 5.29
C PRO A 148 -7.21 1.91 4.27
N ASP A 149 -7.47 0.63 4.56
CA ASP A 149 -8.47 -0.21 3.90
C ASP A 149 -8.35 -0.23 2.36
N VAL A 150 -7.11 -0.33 1.87
CA VAL A 150 -6.80 -0.38 0.44
C VAL A 150 -7.16 -1.76 -0.10
N PRO A 151 -8.01 -1.85 -1.15
CA PRO A 151 -8.34 -3.13 -1.74
C PRO A 151 -7.13 -3.73 -2.47
N VAL A 152 -6.84 -4.99 -2.15
CA VAL A 152 -5.85 -5.86 -2.79
C VAL A 152 -6.59 -6.93 -3.58
N PHE A 153 -6.32 -7.00 -4.88
CA PHE A 153 -7.10 -7.78 -5.84
C PHE A 153 -6.26 -8.69 -6.74
N ARG A 154 -4.93 -8.80 -6.52
CA ARG A 154 -4.11 -9.84 -7.14
C ARG A 154 -3.32 -10.67 -6.12
N ASP A 155 -2.99 -11.89 -6.51
CA ASP A 155 -2.01 -12.72 -5.81
C ASP A 155 -0.56 -12.46 -6.29
N ASP A 156 0.40 -13.19 -5.71
CA ASP A 156 1.83 -13.08 -6.06
C ASP A 156 2.14 -13.53 -7.51
N ALA A 157 1.27 -14.35 -8.11
CA ALA A 157 1.35 -14.70 -9.52
C ALA A 157 0.71 -13.61 -10.42
N MET A 158 0.28 -12.49 -9.82
CA MET A 158 -0.40 -11.36 -10.47
C MET A 158 -1.74 -11.74 -11.11
N LYS A 159 -2.36 -12.83 -10.64
CA LYS A 159 -3.70 -13.26 -11.04
C LYS A 159 -4.75 -12.53 -10.21
N LEU A 160 -5.85 -12.17 -10.85
CA LEU A 160 -6.98 -11.52 -10.20
C LEU A 160 -7.67 -12.47 -9.21
N LEU A 161 -7.92 -11.97 -8.01
CA LEU A 161 -8.58 -12.72 -6.95
C LEU A 161 -10.11 -12.78 -7.21
N PRO A 162 -10.80 -13.88 -6.91
CA PRO A 162 -12.27 -13.91 -6.95
C PRO A 162 -12.89 -13.07 -5.83
N SER A 163 -12.18 -12.90 -4.71
CA SER A 163 -12.58 -12.05 -3.59
C SER A 163 -11.39 -11.18 -3.18
N PRO A 164 -11.42 -9.85 -3.43
CA PRO A 164 -10.45 -8.91 -2.91
C PRO A 164 -10.47 -8.89 -1.37
N PHE A 165 -9.38 -8.44 -0.77
CA PHE A 165 -9.31 -8.15 0.65
C PHE A 165 -8.80 -6.73 0.88
N GLU A 166 -9.09 -6.14 2.03
CA GLU A 166 -8.62 -4.80 2.39
C GLU A 166 -7.45 -4.91 3.37
N ALA A 167 -6.42 -4.10 3.15
CA ALA A 167 -5.29 -3.95 4.08
C ALA A 167 -4.89 -2.47 4.17
N SER A 168 -4.44 -2.04 5.34
CA SER A 168 -3.89 -0.68 5.50
C SER A 168 -2.41 -0.65 5.11
N PHE A 169 -1.94 0.45 4.54
CA PHE A 169 -0.53 0.63 4.20
C PHE A 169 0.04 1.86 4.91
N VAL A 170 1.24 1.71 5.47
CA VAL A 170 2.09 2.80 5.93
C VAL A 170 3.23 2.93 4.95
N THR A 171 3.36 4.08 4.29
CA THR A 171 4.36 4.35 3.25
C THR A 171 5.40 5.28 3.83
N MET A 172 6.63 4.79 3.94
CA MET A 172 7.79 5.55 4.43
C MET A 172 9.01 5.19 3.57
N PRO A 173 9.89 6.15 3.26
CA PRO A 173 11.13 5.84 2.58
C PRO A 173 12.09 5.14 3.56
N ALA A 174 12.94 4.26 3.04
CA ALA A 174 14.01 3.61 3.81
C ALA A 174 15.20 4.55 4.06
#